data_AF-A0A0E0B253-F1
#
_entry.id   AF-A0A0E0B253-F1
#
_cell.length_a   1.000
_cell.length_b   1.000
_cell.length_c   1.000
_cell.angle_alpha   90.00
_cell.angle_beta   90.00
_cell.angle_gamma   90.00
#
_symmetry.space_group_name_H-M   'P 1'
#
loop_
_entity.id
_entity.type
_entity.pdbx_description
1 polymer ?
#
loop_
_entity_poly.entity_id
_entity_poly.type
_entity_poly.pdbx_seq_one_letter_code
_entity_poly.pdbx_strand_id
1 'polypeptide(L)'
;MAKASVVVPEQVGAAAAAAQVGCPCPGTTLFPYPPPRAGIAVRRKCLQAAQQLELGAGLRGGWVESMRASSPTHAKAAAALAAGVDEEHAAWMARHPSALGEFEKVVAASKGKQIVMFLDYDGTLSPIVDDPDAAFMSETMRMAVRSVAKHFPTAIVSGRCRDKVFEFVKLAELYYAGSHGMDIKGPASRHAAAKSPPHNKGVLFQPASEFLPMIEQVHDRLEQATRSIPGAKVENNKFCVSVHFRCVDEKVTDRSASSIG
;
A
#
# COMPACT_ATOMS: atom_id res chain seq x y z
N MET A 1 39.19 -16.48 -38.87
CA MET A 1 38.81 -17.88 -39.10
C MET A 1 39.53 -18.75 -38.08
N ALA A 2 38.79 -19.33 -37.13
CA ALA A 2 39.22 -20.49 -36.35
C ALA A 2 37.92 -21.15 -35.83
N LYS A 3 37.64 -22.36 -36.30
CA LYS A 3 36.56 -23.24 -35.81
C LYS A 3 37.17 -24.18 -34.77
N ALA A 4 36.48 -24.37 -33.66
CA ALA A 4 36.51 -25.62 -32.90
C ALA A 4 35.12 -25.81 -32.26
N SER A 5 34.41 -26.81 -32.78
CA SER A 5 33.20 -27.41 -32.22
C SER A 5 33.55 -28.37 -31.07
N VAL A 6 32.51 -28.87 -30.36
CA VAL A 6 32.41 -30.07 -29.48
C VAL A 6 31.96 -29.64 -28.07
N VAL A 7 30.98 -30.22 -27.36
CA VAL A 7 29.99 -31.30 -27.56
C VAL A 7 28.94 -31.13 -26.44
N VAL A 8 27.69 -31.51 -26.69
CA VAL A 8 26.62 -31.67 -25.67
C VAL A 8 26.65 -33.12 -25.16
N PRO A 9 26.37 -33.37 -23.87
CA PRO A 9 25.73 -34.63 -23.50
C PRO A 9 24.35 -34.41 -22.86
N GLU A 10 23.38 -35.17 -23.38
CA GLU A 10 22.05 -35.39 -22.84
C GLU A 10 22.06 -36.61 -21.90
N GLN A 11 21.39 -36.46 -20.75
CA GLN A 11 20.64 -37.42 -19.92
C GLN A 11 21.30 -38.65 -19.29
N VAL A 12 20.96 -38.95 -18.02
CA VAL A 12 19.85 -39.84 -17.61
C VAL A 12 19.78 -39.82 -16.07
N GLY A 13 18.57 -39.84 -15.51
CA GLY A 13 18.31 -39.78 -14.08
C GLY A 13 18.48 -41.09 -13.32
N ALA A 14 18.56 -40.98 -11.99
CA ALA A 14 18.07 -41.97 -11.02
C ALA A 14 17.96 -41.32 -9.64
N ALA A 15 16.98 -41.81 -8.88
CA ALA A 15 16.48 -41.30 -7.61
C ALA A 15 17.50 -41.31 -6.45
N ALA A 16 17.34 -40.39 -5.49
CA ALA A 16 17.73 -40.62 -4.10
C ALA A 16 16.95 -39.71 -3.12
N ALA A 17 16.15 -40.38 -2.29
CA ALA A 17 15.92 -40.18 -0.87
C ALA A 17 15.66 -38.77 -0.30
N ALA A 18 14.49 -38.67 0.34
CA ALA A 18 14.12 -37.66 1.31
C ALA A 18 15.16 -37.53 2.44
N ALA A 19 15.63 -36.31 2.66
CA ALA A 19 16.25 -35.89 3.91
C ALA A 19 15.53 -34.63 4.39
N GLN A 20 14.67 -34.80 5.41
CA GLN A 20 14.11 -33.71 6.19
C GLN A 20 15.25 -33.00 6.91
N VAL A 21 15.58 -31.78 6.47
CA VAL A 21 16.38 -30.85 7.28
C VAL A 21 15.40 -29.87 7.91
N GLY A 22 15.03 -30.17 9.16
CA GLY A 22 14.23 -29.28 9.99
C GLY A 22 14.99 -28.01 10.31
N CYS A 23 14.49 -26.87 9.81
CA CYS A 23 14.93 -25.55 10.23
C CYS A 23 14.05 -25.11 11.41
N PRO A 24 14.60 -24.84 12.61
CA PRO A 24 13.81 -24.40 13.74
C PRO A 24 13.59 -22.89 13.62
N CYS A 25 12.46 -22.47 13.03
CA CYS A 25 12.00 -21.09 13.11
C CYS A 25 10.95 -20.98 14.23
N PRO A 26 11.28 -20.38 15.40
CA PRO A 26 10.28 -20.12 16.42
C PRO A 26 9.38 -18.96 15.97
N GLY A 27 8.06 -19.23 15.93
CA GLY A 27 7.02 -18.20 16.00
C GLY A 27 6.81 -17.36 14.74
N THR A 28 6.02 -17.88 13.79
CA THR A 28 5.26 -17.00 12.90
C THR A 28 4.07 -16.46 13.71
N THR A 29 4.32 -15.47 14.56
CA THR A 29 3.23 -14.58 14.99
C THR A 29 2.89 -13.72 13.80
N LEU A 30 1.91 -14.19 13.02
CA LEU A 30 1.11 -13.35 12.14
C LEU A 30 0.81 -12.05 12.90
N PHE A 31 1.27 -10.92 12.40
CA PHE A 31 0.92 -9.62 12.96
C PHE A 31 -0.62 -9.55 12.97
N PRO A 32 -1.28 -9.46 14.14
CA PRO A 32 -2.71 -9.28 14.17
C PRO A 32 -3.01 -7.89 13.62
N TYR A 33 -3.59 -7.84 12.42
CA TYR A 33 -4.24 -6.63 11.93
C TYR A 33 -5.27 -6.19 12.98
N PRO A 34 -5.38 -4.87 13.27
CA PRO A 34 -6.40 -4.39 14.19
C PRO A 34 -7.81 -4.77 13.66
N PRO A 35 -8.78 -5.05 14.55
CA PRO A 35 -10.13 -5.43 14.15
C PRO A 35 -10.79 -4.34 13.29
N PRO A 36 -11.77 -4.70 12.43
CA PRO A 36 -12.44 -3.76 11.54
C PRO A 36 -13.05 -2.58 12.32
N ARG A 37 -12.81 -1.36 11.84
CA ARG A 37 -13.38 -0.14 12.43
C ARG A 37 -14.86 -0.06 12.05
N ALA A 38 -15.75 -0.10 13.04
CA ALA A 38 -17.16 0.25 12.85
C ALA A 38 -17.28 1.70 12.35
N GLY A 39 -18.01 1.92 11.26
CA GLY A 39 -18.21 3.22 10.65
C GLY A 39 -18.95 4.18 11.58
N ILE A 40 -18.28 5.25 11.99
CA ILE A 40 -18.92 6.40 12.64
C ILE A 40 -18.91 7.55 11.64
N ALA A 41 -20.10 7.97 11.24
CA ALA A 41 -20.32 9.12 10.38
C ALA A 41 -19.61 10.36 10.96
N VAL A 42 -18.60 10.86 10.23
CA VAL A 42 -17.89 12.09 10.61
C VAL A 42 -18.85 13.27 10.46
N ARG A 43 -19.30 13.82 11.59
CA ARG A 43 -20.06 15.08 11.63
C ARG A 43 -19.23 16.19 10.96
N ARG A 44 -19.85 16.90 10.00
CA ARG A 44 -19.31 17.98 9.15
C ARG A 44 -18.67 19.20 9.86
N LYS A 45 -18.42 19.19 11.17
CA LYS A 45 -17.97 20.37 11.92
C LYS A 45 -16.45 20.65 11.90
N CYS A 46 -15.60 19.72 11.45
CA CYS A 46 -14.14 19.96 11.43
C CYS A 46 -13.63 20.75 10.21
N LEU A 47 -14.47 21.05 9.21
CA LEU A 47 -14.02 21.69 7.97
C LEU A 47 -13.82 23.22 8.08
N GLN A 48 -14.27 23.88 9.14
CA GLN A 48 -14.22 25.34 9.24
C GLN A 48 -12.92 25.91 9.85
N ALA A 49 -12.08 25.10 10.49
CA ALA A 49 -10.87 25.60 11.16
C ALA A 49 -9.65 25.79 10.23
N ALA A 50 -9.73 25.33 8.96
CA ALA A 50 -8.60 25.38 8.03
C ALA A 50 -8.56 26.66 7.17
N GLN A 51 -9.45 27.61 7.41
CA GLN A 51 -9.67 28.77 6.53
C GLN A 51 -9.07 30.08 7.05
N GLN A 52 -7.99 30.05 7.83
CA GLN A 52 -7.32 31.31 8.15
C GLN A 52 -5.82 31.20 8.46
N LEU A 53 -5.09 32.06 7.74
CA LEU A 53 -3.84 32.75 8.05
C LEU A 53 -2.51 32.27 7.44
N GLU A 54 -1.97 33.25 6.70
CA GLU A 54 -0.68 33.39 6.02
C GLU A 54 0.52 33.62 6.97
N LEU A 55 1.71 33.25 6.45
CA LEU A 55 3.08 33.77 6.65
C LEU A 55 3.71 33.91 8.06
N GLY A 56 4.79 33.15 8.30
CA GLY A 56 5.86 33.51 9.24
C GLY A 56 6.68 32.32 9.80
N ALA A 57 8.01 32.43 9.82
CA ALA A 57 8.96 31.36 10.15
C ALA A 57 8.88 30.76 11.58
N GLY A 58 8.00 31.25 12.45
CA GLY A 58 7.67 30.64 13.75
C GLY A 58 6.63 29.51 13.70
N LEU A 59 6.05 29.23 12.52
CA LEU A 59 4.91 28.31 12.37
C LEU A 59 5.22 26.81 12.42
N ARG A 60 6.49 26.36 12.28
CA ARG A 60 6.75 24.90 12.15
C ARG A 60 6.36 24.12 13.40
N GLY A 61 6.65 24.67 14.59
CA GLY A 61 6.25 24.05 15.87
C GLY A 61 4.73 24.01 16.03
N GLY A 62 4.06 25.15 15.83
CA GLY A 62 2.61 25.25 15.99
C GLY A 62 1.80 24.39 15.01
N TRP A 63 2.29 24.21 13.77
CA TRP A 63 1.61 23.37 12.78
C TRP A 63 1.79 21.87 13.10
N VAL A 64 2.99 21.46 13.50
CA VAL A 64 3.25 20.08 13.96
C VAL A 64 2.45 19.75 15.22
N GLU A 65 2.34 20.69 16.16
CA GLU A 65 1.49 20.54 17.35
C GLU A 65 0.01 20.45 17.00
N SER A 66 -0.47 21.27 16.06
CA SER A 66 -1.85 21.21 15.57
C SER A 66 -2.16 19.87 14.86
N MET A 67 -1.21 19.37 14.06
CA MET A 67 -1.30 18.04 13.45
C MET A 67 -1.24 16.93 14.51
N ARG A 68 -0.45 17.09 15.58
CA ARG A 68 -0.36 16.14 16.69
C ARG A 68 -1.69 16.06 17.43
N ALA A 69 -2.30 17.20 17.72
CA ALA A 69 -3.62 17.29 18.34
C ALA A 69 -4.73 16.69 17.45
N SER A 70 -4.60 16.83 16.14
CA SER A 70 -5.57 16.32 15.15
C SER A 70 -5.30 14.88 14.70
N SER A 71 -4.22 14.27 15.18
CA SER A 71 -3.86 12.90 14.80
C SER A 71 -4.93 11.93 15.27
N PRO A 72 -5.38 10.98 14.42
CA PRO A 72 -6.37 9.97 14.79
C PRO A 72 -5.99 9.21 16.05
N THR A 73 -4.70 9.05 16.31
CA THR A 73 -4.18 8.36 17.49
C THR A 73 -4.41 9.14 18.78
N HIS A 74 -4.37 10.47 18.75
CA HIS A 74 -4.60 11.31 19.93
C HIS A 74 -6.10 11.52 20.18
N ALA A 75 -6.89 11.73 19.12
CA ALA A 75 -8.34 11.87 19.21
C ALA A 75 -9.02 10.55 19.66
N LYS A 76 -8.53 9.39 19.18
CA LYS A 76 -9.01 8.09 19.65
C LYS A 76 -8.53 7.74 21.05
N ALA A 77 -7.32 8.12 21.45
CA ALA A 77 -6.88 7.94 22.83
C ALA A 77 -7.78 8.72 23.81
N ALA A 78 -8.10 9.98 23.50
CA ALA A 78 -9.01 10.77 24.32
C ALA A 78 -10.45 10.21 24.34
N ALA A 79 -10.95 9.70 23.22
CA ALA A 79 -12.26 9.07 23.14
C ALA A 79 -12.32 7.66 23.77
N ALA A 80 -11.22 6.89 23.72
CA ALA A 80 -11.10 5.57 24.34
C ALA A 80 -10.99 5.65 25.86
N LEU A 81 -10.26 6.66 26.37
CA LEU A 81 -10.21 7.00 27.80
C LEU A 81 -11.61 7.37 28.33
N ALA A 82 -12.43 8.02 27.50
CA ALA A 82 -13.82 8.35 27.83
C ALA A 82 -14.79 7.16 27.70
N ALA A 83 -14.40 6.06 27.06
CA ALA A 83 -15.27 4.92 26.74
C ALA A 83 -14.88 3.59 27.44
N GLY A 84 -13.90 3.62 28.36
CA GLY A 84 -13.55 2.45 29.19
C GLY A 84 -12.87 1.29 28.47
N VAL A 85 -12.15 1.55 27.37
CA VAL A 85 -11.39 0.52 26.63
C VAL A 85 -9.90 0.66 26.97
N ASP A 86 -9.49 0.28 28.19
CA ASP A 86 -8.47 1.08 28.89
C ASP A 86 -7.06 0.46 29.11
N GLU A 87 -6.79 -0.82 28.85
CA GLU A 87 -5.41 -1.35 29.05
C GLU A 87 -4.74 -1.84 27.77
N GLU A 88 -5.41 -2.66 26.96
CA GLU A 88 -4.79 -3.25 25.76
C GLU A 88 -4.45 -2.18 24.72
N HIS A 89 -5.36 -1.21 24.51
CA HIS A 89 -5.12 -0.12 23.58
C HIS A 89 -4.03 0.83 24.07
N ALA A 90 -4.01 1.13 25.37
CA ALA A 90 -2.96 1.94 25.99
C ALA A 90 -1.59 1.26 25.89
N ALA A 91 -1.51 -0.05 26.17
CA ALA A 91 -0.30 -0.85 26.00
C ALA A 91 0.14 -0.96 24.54
N TRP A 92 -0.80 -1.00 23.59
CA TRP A 92 -0.49 -0.96 22.15
C TRP A 92 0.11 0.39 21.75
N MET A 93 -0.46 1.49 22.23
CA MET A 93 0.00 2.85 21.99
C MET A 93 1.39 3.12 22.59
N ALA A 94 1.66 2.59 23.78
CA ALA A 94 2.98 2.68 24.42
C ALA A 94 4.05 1.94 23.61
N ARG A 95 3.70 0.81 22.99
CA ARG A 95 4.60 0.03 22.11
C ARG A 95 4.79 0.65 20.73
N HIS A 96 3.83 1.45 20.25
CA HIS A 96 3.82 2.05 18.92
C HIS A 96 3.65 3.57 19.01
N PRO A 97 4.69 4.30 19.46
CA PRO A 97 4.61 5.74 19.61
C PRO A 97 4.30 6.41 18.27
N SER A 98 3.50 7.46 18.32
CA SER A 98 3.14 8.24 17.12
C SER A 98 4.40 8.81 16.46
N ALA A 99 4.55 8.60 15.15
CA ALA A 99 5.64 9.19 14.37
C ALA A 99 5.67 10.72 14.46
N LEU A 100 4.51 11.36 14.63
CA LEU A 100 4.41 12.80 14.86
C LEU A 100 4.74 13.20 16.32
N GLY A 101 4.51 12.28 17.25
CA GLY A 101 5.02 12.32 18.63
C GLY A 101 6.54 12.35 18.68
N GLU A 102 7.16 11.61 17.78
CA GLU A 102 8.60 11.38 17.73
C GLU A 102 9.27 12.06 16.53
N PHE A 103 8.63 13.09 15.97
CA PHE A 103 9.07 13.72 14.72
C PHE A 103 10.50 14.23 14.80
N GLU A 104 10.88 14.89 15.90
CA GLU A 104 12.26 15.38 16.09
C GLU A 104 13.29 14.25 16.13
N LYS A 105 12.94 13.08 16.66
CA LYS A 105 13.82 11.90 16.65
C LYS A 105 13.99 11.38 15.22
N VAL A 106 12.91 11.36 14.43
CA VAL A 106 12.96 10.97 13.00
C VAL A 106 13.84 11.95 12.21
N VAL A 107 13.65 13.26 12.40
CA VAL A 107 14.46 14.30 11.76
C VAL A 107 15.93 14.16 12.14
N ALA A 108 16.23 14.00 13.42
CA ALA A 108 17.60 13.80 13.91
C ALA A 108 18.25 12.55 13.28
N ALA A 109 17.53 11.44 13.22
CA ALA A 109 18.01 10.18 12.64
C ALA A 109 18.21 10.23 11.13
N SER A 110 17.56 11.18 10.44
CA SER A 110 17.65 11.38 8.99
C SER A 110 18.84 12.27 8.55
N LYS A 111 19.50 12.97 9.48
CA LYS A 111 20.62 13.88 9.17
C LYS A 111 21.73 13.14 8.41
N GLY A 112 22.15 13.71 7.27
CA GLY A 112 23.20 13.15 6.42
C GLY A 112 22.76 11.96 5.55
N LYS A 113 21.47 11.59 5.54
CA LYS A 113 20.93 10.48 4.73
C LYS A 113 20.08 11.01 3.57
N GLN A 114 20.03 10.23 2.49
CA GLN A 114 19.04 10.43 1.44
C GLN A 114 17.71 9.81 1.87
N ILE A 115 16.64 10.58 1.77
CA ILE A 115 15.29 10.14 2.13
C ILE A 115 14.54 9.78 0.85
N VAL A 116 13.88 8.63 0.87
CA VAL A 116 12.95 8.18 -0.17
C VAL A 116 11.62 7.89 0.51
N MET A 117 10.53 8.35 -0.09
CA MET A 117 9.19 8.22 0.46
C MET A 117 8.43 7.10 -0.26
N PHE A 118 7.95 6.13 0.51
CA PHE A 118 7.04 5.10 0.04
C PHE A 118 5.72 5.28 0.76
N LEU A 119 4.64 5.46 0.01
CA LEU A 119 3.32 5.74 0.55
C LEU A 119 2.35 4.67 0.07
N ASP A 120 1.72 4.01 1.02
CA ASP A 120 0.54 3.21 0.74
C ASP A 120 -0.65 4.11 0.37
N TYR A 121 -1.65 3.57 -0.32
CA TYR A 121 -2.84 4.32 -0.73
C TYR A 121 -4.03 4.10 0.22
N ASP A 122 -4.57 2.88 0.23
CA ASP A 122 -5.85 2.56 0.89
C ASP A 122 -5.71 2.51 2.42
N GLY A 123 -6.40 3.42 3.11
CA GLY A 123 -6.28 3.55 4.56
C GLY A 123 -5.08 4.38 5.03
N THR A 124 -4.25 4.85 4.09
CA THR A 124 -3.10 5.71 4.36
C THR A 124 -3.33 7.12 3.79
N LEU A 125 -3.48 7.23 2.46
CA LEU A 125 -3.72 8.50 1.76
C LEU A 125 -5.20 8.73 1.44
N SER A 126 -5.99 7.65 1.43
CA SER A 126 -7.45 7.67 1.33
C SER A 126 -8.08 6.99 2.56
N PRO A 127 -9.30 7.36 2.95
CA PRO A 127 -10.02 6.64 4.00
C PRO A 127 -10.35 5.21 3.56
N ILE A 128 -10.44 4.30 4.52
CA ILE A 128 -10.98 2.95 4.28
C ILE A 128 -12.47 3.07 4.01
N VAL A 129 -12.92 2.57 2.85
CA VAL A 129 -14.31 2.62 2.37
C VAL A 129 -14.79 1.21 2.00
N ASP A 130 -16.11 1.02 2.01
CA ASP A 130 -16.73 -0.27 1.63
C ASP A 130 -16.67 -0.52 0.13
N ASP A 131 -16.92 0.53 -0.68
CA ASP A 131 -16.74 0.48 -2.12
C ASP A 131 -15.30 0.87 -2.49
N PRO A 132 -14.46 -0.06 -2.97
CA PRO A 132 -13.08 0.24 -3.37
C PRO A 132 -13.00 1.29 -4.47
N ASP A 133 -14.03 1.46 -5.29
CA ASP A 133 -14.05 2.43 -6.39
C ASP A 133 -14.35 3.87 -5.89
N ALA A 134 -14.76 4.02 -4.62
CA ALA A 134 -15.03 5.30 -3.97
C ALA A 134 -13.90 5.81 -3.06
N ALA A 135 -12.72 5.17 -3.07
CA ALA A 135 -11.59 5.49 -2.19
C ALA A 135 -10.82 6.74 -2.65
N PHE A 136 -11.49 7.87 -2.83
CA PHE A 136 -10.88 9.09 -3.39
C PHE A 136 -9.93 9.81 -2.41
N MET A 137 -8.79 10.26 -2.94
CA MET A 137 -7.87 11.18 -2.27
C MET A 137 -8.43 12.61 -2.30
N SER A 138 -8.40 13.28 -1.15
CA SER A 138 -8.78 14.71 -1.06
C SER A 138 -7.76 15.61 -1.75
N GLU A 139 -8.20 16.79 -2.22
CA GLU A 139 -7.29 17.72 -2.88
C GLU A 139 -6.18 18.22 -1.93
N THR A 140 -6.51 18.44 -0.66
CA THR A 140 -5.51 18.79 0.38
C THR A 140 -4.43 17.72 0.52
N MET A 141 -4.81 16.43 0.52
CA MET A 141 -3.84 15.33 0.59
C MET A 141 -3.00 15.25 -0.68
N ARG A 142 -3.62 15.41 -1.85
CA ARG A 142 -2.91 15.45 -3.14
C ARG A 142 -1.84 16.54 -3.15
N MET A 143 -2.18 17.74 -2.68
CA MET A 143 -1.25 18.85 -2.55
C MET A 143 -0.13 18.57 -1.55
N ALA A 144 -0.43 17.92 -0.43
CA ALA A 144 0.59 17.49 0.54
C ALA A 144 1.58 16.49 -0.07
N VAL A 145 1.09 15.45 -0.75
CA VAL A 145 1.94 14.46 -1.43
C VAL A 145 2.78 15.11 -2.52
N ARG A 146 2.19 16.00 -3.33
CA ARG A 146 2.93 16.80 -4.32
C ARG A 146 4.04 17.64 -3.67
N SER A 147 3.78 18.23 -2.50
CA SER A 147 4.80 19.00 -1.78
C SER A 147 5.95 18.10 -1.31
N VAL A 148 5.66 16.91 -0.80
CA VAL A 148 6.68 15.92 -0.40
C VAL A 148 7.52 15.50 -1.60
N ALA A 149 6.89 15.25 -2.76
CA ALA A 149 7.56 14.83 -3.97
C ALA A 149 8.54 15.86 -4.57
N LYS A 150 8.38 17.15 -4.24
CA LYS A 150 9.36 18.20 -4.62
C LYS A 150 10.67 18.08 -3.86
N HIS A 151 10.67 17.43 -2.70
CA HIS A 151 11.83 17.33 -1.80
C HIS A 151 12.45 15.94 -1.82
N PHE A 152 11.65 14.89 -2.00
CA PHE A 152 12.08 13.51 -1.89
C PHE A 152 11.56 12.68 -3.06
N PRO A 153 12.37 11.76 -3.63
CA PRO A 153 11.84 10.72 -4.52
C PRO A 153 10.70 9.99 -3.81
N THR A 154 9.52 10.00 -4.43
CA THR A 154 8.28 9.54 -3.81
C THR A 154 7.60 8.50 -4.69
N ALA A 155 7.19 7.39 -4.08
CA ALA A 155 6.49 6.29 -4.71
C ALA A 155 5.16 6.02 -4.02
N ILE A 156 4.11 5.83 -4.81
CA ILE A 156 2.87 5.21 -4.36
C ILE A 156 3.01 3.70 -4.53
N VAL A 157 2.80 2.95 -3.45
CA VAL A 157 2.82 1.49 -3.44
C VAL A 157 1.41 1.01 -3.11
N SER A 158 0.78 0.23 -3.97
CA SER A 158 -0.61 -0.20 -3.79
C SER A 158 -0.84 -1.62 -4.30
N GLY A 159 -1.80 -2.32 -3.69
CA GLY A 159 -2.34 -3.57 -4.20
C GLY A 159 -3.16 -3.40 -5.49
N ARG A 160 -3.72 -2.19 -5.70
CA ARG A 160 -4.48 -1.86 -6.91
C ARG A 160 -3.61 -1.92 -8.14
N CYS A 161 -4.20 -2.17 -9.31
CA CYS A 161 -3.46 -1.99 -10.56
C CYS A 161 -2.97 -0.53 -10.68
N ARG A 162 -1.82 -0.38 -11.33
CA ARG A 162 -1.10 0.89 -11.42
C ARG A 162 -1.97 2.01 -12.02
N ASP A 163 -2.73 1.70 -13.06
CA ASP A 163 -3.55 2.70 -13.76
C ASP A 163 -4.72 3.16 -12.88
N LYS A 164 -5.34 2.25 -12.10
CA LYS A 164 -6.41 2.58 -11.15
C LYS A 164 -5.93 3.49 -10.01
N VAL A 165 -4.80 3.17 -9.38
CA VAL A 165 -4.24 4.04 -8.32
C VAL A 165 -3.74 5.38 -8.89
N PHE A 166 -3.25 5.39 -10.13
CA PHE A 166 -2.92 6.64 -10.82
C PHE A 166 -4.16 7.53 -11.01
N GLU A 167 -5.30 6.98 -11.42
CA GLU A 167 -6.54 7.76 -11.57
C GLU A 167 -7.05 8.36 -10.26
N PHE A 168 -6.73 7.77 -9.11
CA PHE A 168 -7.05 8.39 -7.83
C PHE A 168 -6.05 9.48 -7.43
N VAL A 169 -4.75 9.25 -7.62
CA VAL A 169 -3.66 10.13 -7.15
C VAL A 169 -3.33 11.26 -8.13
N LYS A 170 -3.44 11.05 -9.44
CA LYS A 170 -3.27 12.06 -10.51
C LYS A 170 -2.01 12.93 -10.41
N LEU A 171 -0.88 12.36 -9.99
CA LEU A 171 0.41 13.04 -9.88
C LEU A 171 1.45 12.35 -10.78
N ALA A 172 1.70 12.90 -11.97
CA ALA A 172 2.60 12.29 -12.96
C ALA A 172 4.08 12.32 -12.58
N GLU A 173 4.43 13.12 -11.57
CA GLU A 173 5.79 13.27 -11.03
C GLU A 173 6.21 12.15 -10.07
N LEU A 174 5.31 11.20 -9.73
CA LEU A 174 5.59 10.11 -8.78
C LEU A 174 5.99 8.81 -9.47
N TYR A 175 6.65 7.94 -8.69
CA TYR A 175 6.73 6.52 -9.00
C TYR A 175 5.42 5.83 -8.58
N TYR A 176 4.99 4.84 -9.35
CA TYR A 176 3.83 4.03 -9.03
C TYR A 176 4.21 2.56 -9.09
N ALA A 177 4.01 1.85 -7.97
CA ALA A 177 4.12 0.41 -7.85
C ALA A 177 2.72 -0.16 -7.58
N GLY A 178 2.06 -0.60 -8.65
CA GLY A 178 0.75 -1.27 -8.58
C GLY A 178 0.89 -2.78 -8.48
N SER A 179 -0.23 -3.47 -8.28
CA SER A 179 -0.31 -4.93 -8.24
C SER A 179 0.67 -5.53 -7.23
N HIS A 180 0.77 -4.92 -6.05
CA HIS A 180 1.73 -5.30 -4.99
C HIS A 180 3.21 -5.21 -5.41
N GLY A 181 3.53 -4.34 -6.36
CA GLY A 181 4.90 -4.12 -6.84
C GLY A 181 5.26 -4.88 -8.12
N MET A 182 4.31 -5.59 -8.72
CA MET A 182 4.52 -6.30 -10.00
C MET A 182 4.33 -5.40 -11.23
N ASP A 183 3.77 -4.20 -11.08
CA ASP A 183 3.71 -3.18 -12.13
C ASP A 183 4.28 -1.85 -11.64
N ILE A 184 5.57 -1.61 -11.90
CA ILE A 184 6.25 -0.38 -11.48
C ILE A 184 6.49 0.52 -12.68
N LYS A 185 6.12 1.80 -12.55
CA LYS A 185 6.41 2.85 -13.51
C LYS A 185 6.99 4.08 -12.83
N GLY A 186 8.06 4.62 -13.39
CA GLY A 186 8.62 5.90 -12.97
C GLY A 186 7.85 7.11 -13.54
N PRO A 187 8.18 8.32 -13.06
CA PRO A 187 7.57 9.55 -13.54
C PRO A 187 7.67 9.69 -15.06
N ALA A 188 6.61 10.19 -15.69
CA ALA A 188 6.67 10.50 -17.11
C ALA A 188 7.66 11.67 -17.32
N SER A 189 8.72 11.46 -18.10
CA SER A 189 9.69 12.50 -18.41
C SER A 189 9.01 13.64 -19.18
N ARG A 190 8.60 14.70 -18.46
CA ARG A 190 8.05 15.92 -19.07
C ARG A 190 9.11 17.00 -19.31
N HIS A 191 10.37 16.74 -18.94
CA HIS A 191 11.49 17.68 -19.13
C HIS A 191 12.74 17.00 -19.69
N ALA A 192 12.61 16.34 -20.85
CA ALA A 192 13.75 16.02 -21.72
C ALA A 192 14.41 17.28 -22.35
N ALA A 193 14.10 18.48 -21.87
CA ALA A 193 14.69 19.74 -22.30
C ALA A 193 15.13 20.57 -21.08
N ALA A 194 16.08 20.03 -20.29
CA ALA A 194 17.14 20.74 -19.58
C ALA A 194 17.63 19.89 -18.40
N LYS A 195 18.83 19.32 -18.54
CA LYS A 195 19.71 18.87 -17.44
C LYS A 195 19.26 17.67 -16.59
N SER A 196 18.55 16.70 -17.16
CA SER A 196 18.49 15.36 -16.53
C SER A 196 19.73 14.56 -16.93
N PRO A 197 20.42 13.87 -16.00
CA PRO A 197 21.55 13.00 -16.34
C PRO A 197 21.12 11.88 -17.31
N PRO A 198 22.02 11.38 -18.18
CA PRO A 198 21.73 10.51 -19.32
C PRO A 198 21.21 9.10 -18.98
N HIS A 199 20.91 8.82 -17.71
CA HIS A 199 20.45 7.51 -17.22
C HIS A 199 18.94 7.39 -17.00
N ASN A 200 18.16 8.46 -17.20
CA ASN A 200 16.72 8.44 -16.95
C ASN A 200 15.92 7.86 -18.14
N LYS A 201 16.22 6.62 -18.52
CA LYS A 201 15.29 5.81 -19.33
C LYS A 201 14.05 5.58 -18.46
N GLY A 202 12.86 5.86 -18.99
CA GLY A 202 11.61 5.69 -18.24
C GLY A 202 11.58 4.32 -17.57
N VAL A 203 11.44 4.31 -16.24
CA VAL A 203 11.39 3.08 -15.46
C VAL A 203 10.06 2.40 -15.76
N LEU A 204 10.12 1.20 -16.33
CA LEU A 204 8.99 0.27 -16.44
C LEU A 204 9.49 -1.11 -16.02
N PHE A 205 8.89 -1.68 -14.99
CA PHE A 205 9.27 -2.99 -14.46
C PHE A 205 8.03 -3.83 -14.25
N GLN A 206 7.92 -4.91 -15.02
CA GLN A 206 6.78 -5.82 -15.07
C GLN A 206 7.28 -7.27 -15.20
N PRO A 207 7.86 -7.85 -14.13
CA PRO A 207 8.61 -9.11 -14.20
C PRO A 207 7.72 -10.31 -14.56
N ALA A 208 6.42 -10.25 -14.30
CA ALA A 208 5.47 -11.34 -14.60
C ALA A 208 4.66 -11.11 -15.89
N SER A 209 5.15 -10.28 -16.82
CA SER A 209 4.43 -9.97 -18.06
C SER A 209 4.06 -11.21 -18.89
N GLU A 210 4.91 -12.23 -18.87
CA GLU A 210 4.66 -13.51 -19.57
C GLU A 210 3.46 -14.29 -19.01
N PHE A 211 3.08 -14.05 -17.75
CA PHE A 211 1.99 -14.77 -17.08
C PHE A 211 0.63 -14.08 -17.25
N LEU A 212 0.56 -12.90 -17.87
CA LEU A 212 -0.70 -12.17 -18.05
C LEU A 212 -1.83 -13.02 -18.68
N PRO A 213 -1.58 -13.85 -19.73
CA PRO A 213 -2.63 -14.70 -20.28
C PRO A 213 -3.13 -15.76 -19.30
N MET A 214 -2.25 -16.29 -18.44
CA MET A 214 -2.64 -17.25 -17.40
C MET A 214 -3.46 -16.57 -16.30
N ILE A 215 -3.05 -15.36 -15.89
CA ILE A 215 -3.77 -14.57 -14.87
C ILE A 215 -5.18 -14.23 -15.35
N GLU A 216 -5.35 -13.89 -16.64
CA GLU A 216 -6.67 -13.67 -17.25
C GLU A 216 -7.53 -14.95 -17.22
N GLN A 217 -6.96 -16.11 -17.54
CA GLN A 217 -7.69 -17.39 -17.40
C GLN A 217 -8.09 -17.69 -15.95
N VAL A 218 -7.22 -17.39 -14.98
CA VAL A 218 -7.53 -17.55 -13.55
C VAL A 218 -8.66 -16.62 -13.13
N HIS A 219 -8.63 -15.37 -13.58
CA HIS A 219 -9.70 -14.42 -13.35
C HIS A 219 -11.05 -14.94 -13.85
N ASP A 220 -11.13 -15.39 -15.10
CA ASP A 220 -12.38 -15.84 -15.70
C ASP A 220 -12.93 -17.09 -14.99
N ARG A 221 -12.05 -18.01 -14.59
CA ARG A 221 -12.42 -19.19 -13.80
C ARG A 221 -12.96 -18.80 -12.41
N LEU A 222 -12.31 -17.84 -11.75
CA LEU A 222 -12.77 -17.34 -10.46
C LEU A 222 -14.11 -16.63 -10.60
N GLU A 223 -14.29 -15.78 -11.62
CA GLU A 223 -15.58 -15.12 -11.89
C GLU A 223 -16.69 -16.15 -12.09
N GLN A 224 -16.43 -17.20 -12.87
CA GLN A 224 -17.40 -18.28 -13.09
C GLN A 224 -17.71 -19.04 -11.79
N ALA A 225 -16.69 -19.38 -11.01
CA ALA A 225 -16.83 -20.13 -9.76
C ALA A 225 -17.57 -19.33 -8.67
N THR A 226 -17.36 -18.02 -8.60
CA THR A 226 -17.97 -17.16 -7.58
C THR A 226 -19.33 -16.59 -8.00
N ARG A 227 -19.76 -16.79 -9.26
CA ARG A 227 -20.98 -16.21 -9.82
C ARG A 227 -22.25 -16.49 -9.01
N SER A 228 -22.32 -17.67 -8.37
CA SER A 228 -23.47 -18.10 -7.57
C SER A 228 -23.41 -17.65 -6.11
N ILE A 229 -22.38 -16.90 -5.69
CA ILE A 229 -22.18 -16.46 -4.31
C ILE A 229 -22.56 -14.97 -4.23
N PRO A 230 -23.75 -14.62 -3.70
CA PRO A 230 -24.15 -13.22 -3.54
C PRO A 230 -23.16 -12.46 -2.65
N GLY A 231 -22.75 -11.28 -3.09
CA GLY A 231 -21.80 -10.43 -2.36
C GLY A 231 -20.32 -10.73 -2.62
N ALA A 232 -19.99 -11.82 -3.34
CA ALA A 232 -18.62 -12.05 -3.81
C ALA A 232 -18.33 -11.18 -5.05
N LYS A 233 -17.13 -10.58 -5.11
CA LYS A 233 -16.66 -9.81 -6.27
C LYS A 233 -15.24 -10.22 -6.61
N VAL A 234 -14.98 -10.57 -7.86
CA VAL A 234 -13.62 -10.79 -8.36
C VAL A 234 -13.07 -9.48 -8.90
N GLU A 235 -11.83 -9.14 -8.56
CA GLU A 235 -11.13 -7.96 -9.07
C GLU A 235 -9.83 -8.38 -9.75
N ASN A 236 -9.64 -7.93 -10.99
CA ASN A 236 -8.40 -8.08 -11.72
C ASN A 236 -7.52 -6.82 -11.58
N ASN A 237 -6.43 -6.95 -10.83
CA ASN A 237 -5.42 -5.92 -10.66
C ASN A 237 -4.22 -6.11 -11.60
N LYS A 238 -4.43 -6.67 -12.79
CA LYS A 238 -3.45 -6.96 -13.86
C LYS A 238 -2.47 -8.09 -13.55
N PHE A 239 -1.66 -7.98 -12.50
CA PHE A 239 -0.74 -9.03 -12.06
C PHE A 239 -1.22 -9.77 -10.79
N CYS A 240 -2.43 -9.46 -10.32
CA CYS A 240 -3.03 -10.05 -9.15
C CYS A 240 -4.54 -10.15 -9.37
N VAL A 241 -5.14 -11.27 -8.98
CA VAL A 241 -6.59 -11.44 -8.94
C VAL A 241 -7.00 -11.59 -7.49
N SER A 242 -8.06 -10.90 -7.08
CA SER A 242 -8.56 -10.91 -5.71
C SER A 242 -10.03 -11.25 -5.69
N VAL A 243 -10.44 -12.12 -4.75
CA VAL A 243 -11.85 -12.40 -4.49
C VAL A 243 -12.23 -11.67 -3.20
N HIS A 244 -13.10 -10.68 -3.33
CA HIS A 244 -13.67 -9.93 -2.21
C HIS A 244 -14.87 -10.69 -1.67
N PHE A 245 -14.81 -11.09 -0.40
CA PHE A 245 -15.89 -11.83 0.29
C PHE A 245 -16.45 -11.09 1.51
N ARG A 246 -16.05 -9.82 1.72
CA ARG A 246 -16.50 -9.02 2.88
C ARG A 246 -18.03 -8.88 2.94
N CYS A 247 -18.70 -8.89 1.79
CA CYS A 247 -20.15 -8.75 1.68
C CYS A 247 -20.88 -10.09 1.51
N VAL A 248 -20.19 -11.22 1.68
CA VAL A 248 -20.77 -12.57 1.64
C VAL A 248 -21.33 -12.92 3.02
N ASP A 249 -22.50 -13.55 3.06
CA ASP A 249 -23.12 -14.01 4.31
C ASP A 249 -22.22 -15.06 5.00
N GLU A 250 -21.97 -14.89 6.30
CA GLU A 250 -21.10 -15.76 7.12
C GLU A 250 -21.54 -17.23 7.11
N LYS A 251 -22.82 -17.51 6.83
CA LYS A 251 -23.33 -18.89 6.73
C LYS A 251 -22.86 -19.61 5.46
N VAL A 252 -22.36 -18.87 4.47
CA VAL A 252 -21.89 -19.38 3.15
C VAL A 252 -20.36 -19.45 3.09
N THR A 253 -19.64 -18.67 3.91
CA THR A 253 -18.17 -18.61 3.91
C THR A 253 -17.50 -19.95 4.23
N ASP A 254 -18.10 -20.79 5.07
CA ASP A 254 -17.55 -22.10 5.48
C ASP A 254 -17.52 -23.15 4.36
N ARG A 255 -18.37 -22.99 3.33
CA ARG A 255 -18.39 -23.87 2.14
C ARG A 255 -17.48 -23.36 1.02
N SER A 256 -17.22 -22.06 1.00
CA SER A 256 -16.54 -21.38 -0.10
C SER A 256 -15.02 -21.58 -0.05
N ALA A 257 -14.42 -21.54 1.15
CA ALA A 257 -12.99 -21.76 1.33
C ALA A 257 -12.54 -23.17 0.90
N SER A 258 -13.41 -24.17 1.07
CA SER A 258 -13.14 -25.58 0.72
C SER A 258 -13.28 -25.88 -0.78
N SER A 259 -13.91 -25.00 -1.55
CA SER A 259 -14.18 -25.21 -2.99
C SER A 259 -13.20 -24.46 -3.90
N ILE A 260 -12.33 -23.64 -3.32
CA ILE A 260 -11.35 -22.77 -4.01
C ILE A 260 -9.93 -23.36 -3.95
N GLY A 261 -9.70 -24.40 -3.13
CA GLY A 261 -8.41 -25.08 -2.96
C GLY A 261 -8.17 -26.24 -3.92
#